data_AF-A0A101DJF7-F1
#
_entry.id   AF-A0A101DJF7-F1
#
_cell.length_a   1.000
_cell.length_b   1.000
_cell.length_c   1.000
_cell.angle_alpha   90.00
_cell.angle_beta   90.00
_cell.angle_gamma   90.00
#
_symmetry.space_group_name_H-M   'P 1'
#
loop_
_entity.id
_entity.type
_entity.pdbx_description
1 polymer ?
#
loop_
_entity_poly.entity_id
_entity_poly.type
_entity_poly.pdbx_seq_one_letter_code
_entity_poly.pdbx_strand_id
1 'polypeptide(L)'
;MLPEKQVLFPKKQGFSLLELIITLVVGGILVATIYTLTRTHPLNSVEPLLFLQKNSRLVQAMEEINGYYRWLIQENALTDLESFAQEIPARVKAIDPNLKVQTEFIDFNAEHKETSDTQNKKRFLKVSLSNDKITIFNLFTR
;
A
#
# COMPACT_ATOMS: atom_id res chain seq x y z
N MET A 1 -53.34 -64.65 29.88
CA MET A 1 -52.98 -63.30 30.38
C MET A 1 -51.69 -62.90 29.68
N LEU A 2 -51.75 -61.93 28.77
CA LEU A 2 -50.58 -61.39 28.06
C LEU A 2 -50.35 -59.95 28.53
N PRO A 3 -49.09 -59.51 28.71
CA PRO A 3 -48.80 -58.20 29.28
C PRO A 3 -49.09 -57.08 28.27
N GLU A 4 -49.73 -56.03 28.78
CA GLU A 4 -50.07 -54.83 28.03
C GLU A 4 -48.79 -54.03 27.72
N LYS A 5 -48.44 -53.94 26.43
CA LYS A 5 -47.28 -53.20 25.95
C LYS A 5 -47.58 -51.70 26.04
N GLN A 6 -47.05 -51.03 27.06
CA GLN A 6 -47.15 -49.58 27.19
C GLN A 6 -46.37 -48.91 26.06
N VAL A 7 -47.09 -48.28 25.13
CA VAL A 7 -46.51 -47.47 24.05
C VAL A 7 -46.14 -46.10 24.63
N LEU A 8 -44.86 -45.91 24.91
CA LEU A 8 -44.28 -44.62 25.26
C LEU A 8 -44.25 -43.74 24.00
N PHE A 9 -45.25 -42.87 23.84
CA PHE A 9 -45.23 -41.85 22.80
C PHE A 9 -44.20 -40.78 23.18
N PRO A 10 -43.17 -40.52 22.34
CA PRO A 10 -42.24 -39.42 22.60
C PRO A 10 -43.03 -38.12 22.53
N LYS A 11 -43.07 -37.40 23.64
CA LYS A 11 -43.71 -36.10 23.76
C LYS A 11 -43.03 -35.18 22.75
N LYS A 12 -43.70 -34.86 21.64
CA LYS A 12 -43.23 -33.85 20.68
C LYS A 12 -43.30 -32.48 21.38
N GLN A 13 -42.22 -32.09 22.05
CA GLN A 13 -42.05 -30.75 22.57
C GLN A 13 -41.86 -29.83 21.36
N GLY A 14 -42.92 -29.12 20.98
CA GLY A 14 -42.83 -28.01 20.04
C GLY A 14 -42.12 -26.83 20.70
N PHE A 15 -41.59 -25.93 19.87
CA PHE A 15 -41.00 -24.67 20.32
C PHE A 15 -42.03 -23.85 21.11
N SER A 16 -41.65 -23.41 22.31
CA SER A 16 -42.44 -22.42 23.04
C SER A 16 -42.38 -21.07 22.31
N LEU A 17 -43.47 -20.29 22.36
CA LEU A 17 -43.49 -18.92 21.82
C LEU A 17 -42.36 -18.07 22.44
N LEU A 18 -42.08 -18.28 23.72
CA LEU A 18 -41.00 -17.59 24.43
C LEU A 18 -39.62 -17.98 23.90
N GLU A 19 -39.41 -19.26 23.62
CA GLU A 19 -38.16 -19.80 23.08
C GLU A 19 -37.90 -19.30 21.65
N LEU A 20 -38.96 -19.16 20.85
CA LEU A 20 -38.89 -18.54 19.52
C LEU A 20 -38.47 -17.07 19.59
N ILE A 21 -39.02 -16.30 20.54
CA ILE A 21 -38.67 -14.89 20.72
C ILE A 21 -37.21 -14.76 21.15
N ILE A 22 -36.76 -15.58 22.11
CA ILE A 22 -35.39 -15.55 22.61
C ILE A 22 -34.39 -15.93 21.51
N THR A 23 -34.67 -16.97 20.73
CA THR A 23 -33.81 -17.39 19.61
C THR A 23 -33.70 -16.32 18.52
N LEU A 24 -34.78 -15.61 18.21
CA LEU A 24 -34.77 -14.47 17.28
C LEU A 24 -33.92 -13.30 17.78
N VAL A 25 -34.04 -12.96 19.07
CA VAL A 25 -33.27 -11.87 19.69
C VAL A 25 -31.78 -12.21 19.70
N VAL A 26 -31.42 -13.41 20.16
CA VAL A 26 -30.02 -13.87 20.21
C VAL A 26 -29.44 -13.99 18.80
N GLY A 27 -30.21 -14.53 17.85
CA GLY A 27 -29.81 -14.61 16.45
C GLY A 27 -29.57 -13.23 15.82
N GLY A 28 -30.43 -12.25 16.10
CA GLY A 28 -30.27 -10.88 15.63
C GLY A 28 -29.00 -10.21 16.17
N ILE A 29 -28.69 -10.40 17.46
CA ILE A 29 -27.48 -9.86 18.09
C ILE A 29 -26.22 -10.52 17.50
N LEU A 30 -26.24 -11.83 17.29
CA LEU A 30 -25.13 -12.56 16.65
C LEU A 30 -24.90 -12.11 15.21
N VAL A 31 -25.96 -11.94 14.42
CA VAL A 31 -25.84 -11.44 13.04
C VAL A 31 -25.27 -10.02 13.03
N ALA A 32 -25.74 -9.14 13.91
CA ALA A 32 -25.25 -7.77 13.99
C ALA A 32 -23.75 -7.70 14.38
N THR A 33 -23.32 -8.50 15.36
CA THR A 33 -21.92 -8.55 15.79
C THR A 33 -21.00 -9.14 14.72
N ILE A 34 -21.40 -10.24 14.08
CA ILE A 34 -20.65 -10.84 12.96
C ILE A 34 -20.56 -9.85 11.79
N TYR A 35 -21.65 -9.17 11.44
CA TYR A 35 -21.66 -8.17 10.37
C TYR A 35 -20.67 -7.04 10.65
N THR A 36 -20.61 -6.55 11.89
CA THR A 36 -19.72 -5.45 12.31
C THR A 36 -18.24 -5.86 12.25
N LEU A 37 -17.92 -7.08 12.67
CA LEU A 37 -16.57 -7.65 12.61
C LEU A 37 -16.13 -7.93 11.16
N THR A 38 -17.02 -8.48 10.34
CA THR A 38 -16.71 -8.83 8.95
C THR A 38 -16.56 -7.59 8.06
N ARG A 39 -17.19 -6.46 8.40
CA ARG A 39 -17.04 -5.21 7.64
C ARG A 39 -15.70 -4.51 7.87
N THR A 40 -15.08 -4.72 9.02
CA THR A 40 -13.89 -3.97 9.47
C THR A 40 -12.57 -4.71 9.22
N HIS A 41 -12.57 -6.04 9.25
CA HIS A 41 -11.33 -6.84 9.12
C HIS A 41 -10.75 -7.01 7.70
N PRO A 42 -11.52 -7.25 6.62
CA PRO A 42 -10.93 -7.51 5.31
C PRO A 42 -10.45 -6.24 4.60
N LEU A 43 -10.99 -5.06 4.93
CA LEU A 43 -10.60 -3.81 4.27
C LEU A 43 -9.15 -3.42 4.59
N ASN A 44 -8.72 -3.60 5.84
CA ASN A 44 -7.40 -3.15 6.31
C ASN A 44 -6.24 -4.06 5.85
N SER A 45 -6.50 -5.33 5.51
CA SER A 45 -5.44 -6.27 5.14
C SER A 45 -5.12 -6.29 3.64
N VAL A 46 -6.10 -5.95 2.78
CA VAL A 46 -5.93 -5.97 1.32
C VAL A 46 -5.49 -4.61 0.79
N GLU A 47 -5.79 -3.51 1.49
CA GLU A 47 -5.38 -2.16 1.11
C GLU A 47 -3.88 -1.99 0.86
N PRO A 48 -2.97 -2.45 1.76
CA PRO A 48 -1.54 -2.33 1.53
C PRO A 48 -1.07 -3.09 0.29
N LEU A 49 -1.69 -4.24 0.01
CA LEU A 49 -1.33 -5.10 -1.10
C LEU A 49 -1.82 -4.53 -2.43
N LEU A 50 -3.06 -4.00 -2.46
CA LEU A 50 -3.60 -3.24 -3.58
C LEU A 50 -2.82 -1.94 -3.82
N PHE A 51 -2.38 -1.28 -2.75
CA PHE A 51 -1.54 -0.09 -2.82
C PHE A 51 -0.17 -0.42 -3.41
N LEU A 52 0.50 -1.46 -2.93
CA LEU A 52 1.77 -1.92 -3.51
C LEU A 52 1.59 -2.35 -4.97
N GLN A 53 0.52 -3.06 -5.30
CA GLN A 53 0.27 -3.49 -6.68
C GLN A 53 0.06 -2.28 -7.61
N LYS A 54 -0.73 -1.28 -7.17
CA LYS A 54 -0.99 -0.05 -7.93
C LYS A 54 0.22 0.87 -8.06
N ASN A 55 1.14 0.82 -7.10
CA ASN A 55 2.33 1.67 -7.06
C ASN A 55 3.63 0.92 -7.35
N SER A 56 3.54 -0.37 -7.69
CA SER A 56 4.68 -1.24 -7.95
C SER A 56 5.59 -0.69 -9.04
N ARG A 57 5.01 -0.13 -10.11
CA ARG A 57 5.75 0.50 -11.20
C ARG A 57 6.52 1.73 -10.77
N LEU A 58 5.95 2.52 -9.87
CA LEU A 58 6.59 3.72 -9.32
C LEU A 58 7.78 3.34 -8.43
N VAL A 59 7.63 2.30 -7.59
CA VAL A 59 8.74 1.74 -6.82
C VAL A 59 9.81 1.12 -7.74
N GLN A 60 9.41 0.32 -8.72
CA GLN A 60 10.30 -0.29 -9.70
C GLN A 60 11.10 0.77 -10.46
N ALA A 61 10.47 1.86 -10.88
CA ALA A 61 11.14 2.95 -11.58
C ALA A 61 12.19 3.64 -10.69
N MET A 62 11.91 3.84 -9.41
CA MET A 62 12.90 4.40 -8.49
C MET A 62 14.05 3.44 -8.21
N GLU A 63 13.76 2.14 -8.07
CA GLU A 63 14.80 1.12 -7.90
C GLU A 63 15.70 1.00 -9.14
N GLU A 64 15.15 1.13 -10.34
CA GLU A 64 15.94 1.15 -11.58
C GLU A 64 16.90 2.37 -11.60
N ILE A 65 16.42 3.55 -11.21
CA ILE A 65 17.27 4.75 -11.10
C ILE A 65 18.37 4.54 -10.06
N ASN A 66 18.02 3.98 -8.89
CA ASN A 66 18.97 3.69 -7.82
C ASN A 66 20.03 2.69 -8.27
N GLY A 67 19.62 1.61 -8.95
CA GLY A 67 20.50 0.61 -9.51
C GLY A 67 21.44 1.23 -10.55
N TYR A 68 20.91 2.05 -11.45
CA TYR A 68 21.71 2.72 -12.46
C TYR A 68 22.73 3.69 -11.86
N TYR A 69 22.33 4.49 -10.88
CA TYR A 69 23.23 5.38 -10.14
C TYR A 69 24.36 4.61 -9.44
N ARG A 70 24.02 3.52 -8.75
CA ARG A 70 25.03 2.66 -8.09
C ARG A 70 25.99 2.04 -9.10
N TRP A 71 25.48 1.60 -10.25
CA TRP A 71 26.31 1.08 -11.33
C TRP A 71 27.27 2.14 -11.87
N LEU A 72 26.79 3.38 -12.11
CA LEU A 72 27.64 4.48 -12.56
C LEU A 72 28.75 4.82 -11.56
N ILE A 73 28.48 4.76 -10.25
CA ILE A 73 29.51 4.94 -9.22
C ILE A 73 30.53 3.80 -9.29
N GLN A 74 30.06 2.55 -9.33
CA GLN A 74 30.92 1.38 -9.31
C GLN A 74 31.86 1.33 -10.51
N GLU A 75 31.40 1.73 -11.69
CA GLU A 75 32.19 1.79 -12.92
C GLU A 75 33.05 3.06 -13.03
N ASN A 76 33.03 3.95 -12.02
CA ASN A 76 33.59 5.31 -12.09
C ASN A 76 33.12 6.11 -13.33
N ALA A 77 31.93 5.78 -13.84
CA ALA A 77 31.32 6.39 -15.01
C ALA A 77 30.42 7.58 -14.66
N LEU A 78 30.18 7.84 -13.36
CA LEU A 78 29.46 9.02 -12.89
C LEU A 78 30.33 10.28 -13.03
N THR A 79 30.29 10.89 -14.21
CA THR A 79 31.05 12.12 -14.51
C THR A 79 30.50 13.31 -13.71
N ASP A 80 29.19 13.48 -13.70
CA ASP A 80 28.46 14.55 -13.02
C ASP A 80 26.97 14.17 -12.82
N LEU A 81 26.31 14.85 -11.87
CA LEU A 81 24.90 14.60 -11.54
C LEU A 81 23.91 15.17 -12.57
N GLU A 82 24.33 16.10 -13.43
CA GLU A 82 23.48 16.74 -14.44
C GLU A 82 23.27 15.82 -15.65
N SER A 83 24.34 15.20 -16.14
CA SER A 83 24.31 14.12 -17.12
C SER A 83 23.42 12.98 -16.61
N PHE A 84 23.59 12.58 -15.35
CA PHE A 84 22.72 11.58 -14.73
C PHE A 84 21.25 12.04 -14.70
N ALA A 85 20.96 13.29 -14.29
CA ALA A 85 19.60 13.83 -14.26
C ALA A 85 18.92 13.82 -15.63
N GLN A 86 19.67 14.07 -16.72
CA GLN A 86 19.14 14.07 -18.09
C GLN A 86 18.70 12.67 -18.57
N GLU A 87 19.30 11.61 -18.05
CA GLU A 87 18.94 10.23 -18.43
C GLU A 87 17.70 9.69 -17.70
N ILE A 88 17.41 10.22 -16.50
CA ILE A 88 16.32 9.72 -15.64
C ILE A 88 14.97 9.71 -16.37
N PRO A 89 14.52 10.79 -17.06
CA PRO A 89 13.23 10.79 -17.72
C PRO A 89 13.07 9.68 -18.76
N ALA A 90 14.13 9.38 -19.52
CA ALA A 90 14.11 8.32 -20.53
C ALA A 90 13.97 6.94 -19.88
N ARG A 91 14.72 6.68 -18.81
CA ARG A 91 14.69 5.41 -18.06
C ARG A 91 13.34 5.17 -17.39
N VAL A 92 12.77 6.19 -16.76
CA VAL A 92 11.45 6.08 -16.14
C VAL A 92 10.35 5.83 -17.17
N LYS A 93 10.37 6.57 -18.28
CA LYS A 93 9.37 6.40 -19.35
C LYS A 93 9.43 5.04 -20.03
N ALA A 94 10.60 4.37 -20.03
CA ALA A 94 10.73 3.01 -20.51
C ALA A 94 9.98 2.00 -19.62
N ILE A 95 9.80 2.29 -18.33
CA ILE A 95 9.07 1.46 -17.38
C ILE A 95 7.57 1.80 -17.42
N ASP A 96 7.25 3.09 -17.30
CA ASP A 96 5.87 3.56 -17.44
C ASP A 96 5.85 5.00 -17.99
N PRO A 97 5.28 5.22 -19.20
CA PRO A 97 5.25 6.53 -19.84
C PRO A 97 4.36 7.55 -19.11
N ASN A 98 3.48 7.10 -18.19
CA ASN A 98 2.55 7.97 -17.47
C ASN A 98 3.14 8.52 -16.16
N LEU A 99 4.31 8.02 -15.74
CA LEU A 99 4.97 8.54 -14.54
C LEU A 99 5.51 9.95 -14.78
N LYS A 100 5.21 10.84 -13.84
CA LYS A 100 5.70 12.21 -13.83
C LYS A 100 7.07 12.23 -13.16
N VAL A 101 8.06 12.78 -13.85
CA VAL A 101 9.44 12.89 -13.38
C VAL A 101 9.76 14.35 -13.15
N GLN A 102 10.31 14.68 -11.98
CA GLN A 102 10.87 15.99 -11.67
C GLN A 102 12.25 15.80 -11.07
N THR A 103 13.22 16.56 -11.59
CA THR A 103 14.60 16.57 -11.13
C THR A 103 14.97 18.00 -10.75
N GLU A 104 15.40 18.20 -9.51
CA GLU A 104 15.79 19.51 -8.99
C GLU A 104 17.13 19.40 -8.25
N PHE A 105 18.01 20.39 -8.46
CA PHE A 105 19.20 20.54 -7.64
C PHE A 105 18.86 21.35 -6.39
N ILE A 106 19.21 20.79 -5.23
CA ILE A 106 18.91 21.39 -3.92
C ILE A 106 20.20 21.65 -3.14
N ASP A 107 20.13 22.56 -2.18
CA ASP A 107 21.11 22.77 -1.14
C ASP A 107 20.39 22.91 0.22
N PHE A 108 21.14 22.77 1.31
CA PHE A 108 20.62 22.93 2.66
C PHE A 108 21.14 24.24 3.26
N ASN A 109 20.22 25.07 3.76
CA ASN A 109 20.61 26.32 4.40
C ASN A 109 21.19 26.08 5.81
N ALA A 110 21.63 27.15 6.48
CA ALA A 110 22.19 27.09 7.84
C ALA A 110 21.20 26.54 8.90
N GLU A 111 19.90 26.53 8.60
CA GLU A 111 18.83 25.97 9.44
C GLU A 111 18.52 24.50 9.09
N HIS A 112 19.31 23.87 8.22
CA HIS A 112 19.12 22.51 7.69
C HIS A 112 17.80 22.33 6.91
N LYS A 113 17.26 23.40 6.32
CA LYS A 113 16.09 23.33 5.45
C LYS A 113 16.51 23.20 3.99
N GLU A 114 15.73 22.42 3.25
CA GLU A 114 15.86 22.28 1.80
C GLU A 114 15.58 23.62 1.12
N THR A 115 16.49 24.02 0.23
CA THR A 115 16.40 25.22 -0.60
C THR A 115 16.86 24.88 -2.01
N SER A 116 16.36 25.59 -3.03
CA SER A 116 16.87 25.40 -4.39
C SER A 116 18.35 25.80 -4.47
N ASP A 117 19.13 25.09 -5.28
CA ASP A 117 20.56 25.35 -5.45
C ASP A 117 20.78 26.67 -6.21
N THR A 118 20.87 27.76 -5.45
CA THR A 118 21.13 29.12 -5.97
C THR A 118 22.60 29.38 -6.27
N GLN A 119 23.49 28.54 -5.76
CA GLN A 119 24.95 28.69 -5.91
C GLN A 119 25.51 27.80 -7.03
N ASN A 120 24.64 27.05 -7.73
CA ASN A 120 24.98 26.16 -8.83
C ASN A 120 26.07 25.15 -8.47
N LYS A 121 26.07 24.70 -7.20
CA LYS A 121 27.06 23.74 -6.68
C LYS A 121 26.76 22.31 -7.13
N LYS A 122 25.50 22.02 -7.47
CA LYS A 122 24.95 20.75 -7.97
C LYS A 122 25.36 19.55 -7.11
N ARG A 123 25.37 19.72 -5.78
CA ARG A 123 25.84 18.68 -4.82
C ARG A 123 24.79 17.62 -4.52
N PHE A 124 23.53 18.03 -4.51
CA PHE A 124 22.40 17.16 -4.22
C PHE A 124 21.41 17.26 -5.36
N LEU A 125 21.11 16.12 -5.97
CA LEU A 125 20.06 15.97 -6.96
C LEU A 125 18.88 15.29 -6.29
N LYS A 126 17.75 16.01 -6.23
CA LYS A 126 16.48 15.47 -5.81
C LYS A 126 15.71 15.00 -7.03
N VAL A 127 15.34 13.73 -7.03
CA VAL A 127 14.54 13.10 -8.07
C VAL A 127 13.22 12.70 -7.47
N SER A 128 12.14 13.28 -8.00
CA SER A 128 10.78 12.97 -7.59
C SER A 128 10.04 12.26 -8.71
N LEU A 129 9.52 11.07 -8.40
CA LEU A 129 8.63 10.33 -9.28
C LEU A 129 7.23 10.39 -8.70
N SER A 130 6.25 10.73 -9.53
CA SER A 130 4.86 10.74 -9.11
C SER A 130 3.93 10.03 -10.08
N ASN A 131 2.91 9.42 -9.49
CA ASN A 131 1.65 9.12 -10.17
C ASN A 131 0.55 10.01 -9.58
N ASP A 132 -0.69 9.84 -10.01
CA ASP A 132 -1.79 10.73 -9.58
C ASP A 132 -2.15 10.65 -8.08
N LYS A 133 -1.54 9.73 -7.32
CA LYS A 133 -1.85 9.51 -5.89
C LYS A 133 -0.64 9.62 -4.98
N ILE A 134 0.57 9.38 -5.49
CA ILE A 134 1.78 9.24 -4.69
C ILE A 134 2.94 9.92 -5.40
N THR A 135 3.73 10.61 -4.60
CA THR A 135 5.06 11.06 -4.98
C THR A 135 6.08 10.38 -4.09
N ILE A 136 7.08 9.76 -4.69
CA ILE A 136 8.30 9.32 -4.00
C ILE A 136 9.44 10.19 -4.45
N PHE A 137 10.38 10.44 -3.55
CA PHE A 137 11.59 11.18 -3.87
C PHE A 137 12.80 10.39 -3.39
N ASN A 138 13.91 10.57 -4.10
CA ASN A 138 15.21 10.13 -3.64
C ASN A 138 16.25 11.22 -3.85
N LEU A 139 17.26 11.21 -2.99
CA LEU A 139 18.36 12.17 -3.02
C LEU A 139 19.62 11.46 -3.47
N PHE A 140 20.25 12.03 -4.49
CA PHE A 140 21.51 11.56 -5.04
C PHE A 140 22.59 12.61 -4.79
N THR A 141 23.79 12.16 -4.50
CA THR A 141 24.94 13.02 -4.26
C THR A 141 26.16 12.48 -5.00
N ARG A 142 27.34 13.06 -4.80
CA ARG A 142 28.59 12.54 -5.35
C ARG A 142 29.51 12.14 -4.21
#